data_AF-A0AAU8MH07-F1
#
_entry.id   AF-A0AAU8MH07-F1
#
_cell.length_a   1.000
_cell.length_b   1.000
_cell.length_c   1.000
_cell.angle_alpha   90.00
_cell.angle_beta   90.00
_cell.angle_gamma   90.00
#
_symmetry.space_group_name_H-M   'P 1'
#
loop_
_entity.id
_entity.type
_entity.pdbx_description
1 polymer ?
#
loop_
_entity_poly.entity_id
_entity_poly.type
_entity_poly.pdbx_seq_one_letter_code
_entity_poly.pdbx_strand_id
1 'polypeptide(L)'
;MTTIWTPEGFDEWQRHFPATAFVRPPAALDWTELFLQRWRAPRLGLPKDTLVVLVAGLYSEFILYCNRACARSLKSEGYEVLRMQVRSSRGVIAQGEHIATVLGSRLKPGQRFVVLAHSKGSLDTLAALTQTPALLDACDGIALVQPPVGPSPIIDDVLGYSAPDAGPGYRMDRLRRAMVTSTRLAEGTRDISSHRDPHVASMLSALPDTLHCVHVVSWSAVRRSRFDTHHQRLNAVRPGHAHDGQFYMQDLSLPGLPQICLPDLDHGQPILGGAGFDPARFWRTLLEVLHQTLPVRRDHTR
;
A
#
# COMPACT_ATOMS: atom_id res chain seq x y z
N MET A 1 24.55 16.75 2.33
CA MET A 1 23.71 16.87 1.12
C MET A 1 22.68 15.74 1.17
N THR A 2 21.38 16.05 1.16
CA THR A 2 20.33 15.04 1.05
C THR A 2 20.24 14.56 -0.39
N THR A 3 20.59 13.31 -0.65
CA THR A 3 20.39 12.66 -1.95
C THR A 3 18.90 12.64 -2.28
N ILE A 4 18.53 13.05 -3.49
CA ILE A 4 17.15 12.95 -3.99
C ILE A 4 16.87 11.48 -4.32
N TRP A 5 15.72 10.96 -3.88
CA TRP A 5 15.34 9.58 -4.21
C TRP A 5 14.94 9.47 -5.69
N THR A 6 15.30 8.34 -6.31
CA THR A 6 14.98 8.00 -7.70
C THR A 6 14.43 6.58 -7.77
N PRO A 7 13.46 6.30 -8.67
CA PRO A 7 12.87 4.97 -8.79
C PRO A 7 13.74 3.94 -9.53
N GLU A 8 14.86 4.36 -10.13
CA GLU A 8 15.82 3.48 -10.78
C GLU A 8 16.64 2.63 -9.80
N GLY A 9 17.01 1.41 -10.20
CA GLY A 9 17.93 0.55 -9.45
C GLY A 9 17.27 -0.52 -8.59
N PHE A 10 16.06 -0.99 -8.94
CA PHE A 10 15.36 -2.02 -8.15
C PHE A 10 16.26 -3.23 -7.83
N ASP A 11 17.02 -3.75 -8.79
CA ASP A 11 17.83 -4.97 -8.60
C ASP A 11 19.02 -4.80 -7.65
N GLU A 12 19.32 -3.57 -7.20
CA GLU A 12 20.36 -3.34 -6.19
C GLU A 12 20.07 -4.03 -4.85
N TRP A 13 18.82 -4.48 -4.61
CA TRP A 13 18.51 -5.32 -3.45
C TRP A 13 19.41 -6.55 -3.36
N GLN A 14 19.88 -7.12 -4.48
CA GLN A 14 20.70 -8.33 -4.48
C GLN A 14 22.01 -8.14 -3.71
N ARG A 15 22.56 -6.92 -3.76
CA ARG A 15 23.77 -6.55 -3.02
C ARG A 15 23.50 -6.40 -1.53
N HIS A 16 22.35 -5.85 -1.16
CA HIS A 16 21.99 -5.57 0.23
C HIS A 16 21.38 -6.77 0.94
N PHE A 17 20.72 -7.64 0.18
CA PHE A 17 19.86 -8.71 0.67
C PHE A 17 20.03 -9.98 -0.19
N PRO A 18 21.21 -10.62 -0.16
CA PRO A 18 21.56 -11.73 -1.04
C PRO A 18 20.75 -13.02 -0.79
N ALA A 19 20.05 -13.13 0.36
CA ALA A 19 19.23 -14.29 0.69
C ALA A 19 17.78 -14.15 0.18
N THR A 20 17.43 -13.03 -0.47
CA THR A 20 16.08 -12.81 -0.97
C THR A 20 15.82 -13.66 -2.22
N ALA A 21 14.83 -14.55 -2.15
CA ALA A 21 14.29 -15.25 -3.30
C ALA A 21 13.10 -14.45 -3.86
N PHE A 22 13.38 -13.48 -4.73
CA PHE A 22 12.35 -12.71 -5.41
C PHE A 22 12.33 -13.02 -6.90
N VAL A 23 11.14 -13.34 -7.40
CA VAL A 23 10.90 -13.60 -8.83
C VAL A 23 10.23 -12.37 -9.41
N ARG A 24 10.86 -11.78 -10.44
CA ARG A 24 10.26 -10.70 -11.23
C ARG A 24 8.94 -11.20 -11.85
N PRO A 25 7.89 -10.36 -11.89
CA PRO A 25 6.66 -10.71 -12.58
C PRO A 25 6.93 -10.89 -14.08
N PRO A 26 6.10 -11.66 -14.81
CA PRO A 26 6.18 -11.72 -16.27
C PRO A 26 6.14 -10.32 -16.89
N ALA A 27 6.80 -10.11 -18.02
CA ALA A 27 6.94 -8.78 -18.62
C ALA A 27 5.61 -8.06 -18.89
N ALA A 28 4.53 -8.80 -19.19
CA ALA A 28 3.19 -8.24 -19.38
C ALA A 28 2.59 -7.63 -18.08
N LEU A 29 3.06 -8.10 -16.93
CA LEU A 29 2.66 -7.65 -15.60
C LEU A 29 3.72 -6.77 -14.93
N ASP A 30 4.94 -6.67 -15.46
CA ASP A 30 5.95 -5.73 -14.94
C ASP A 30 5.75 -4.32 -15.50
N TRP A 31 5.12 -3.44 -14.74
CA TRP A 31 4.88 -2.05 -15.13
C TRP A 31 5.96 -1.09 -14.61
N THR A 32 7.08 -1.61 -14.12
CA THR A 32 8.18 -0.78 -13.59
C THR A 32 8.70 0.21 -14.62
N GLU A 33 8.96 -0.23 -15.84
CA GLU A 33 9.49 0.64 -16.89
C GLU A 33 8.49 1.74 -17.27
N LEU A 34 7.18 1.42 -17.32
CA LEU A 34 6.14 2.43 -17.53
C LEU A 34 6.14 3.47 -16.41
N PHE A 35 6.26 3.05 -15.15
CA PHE A 35 6.40 3.98 -14.02
C PHE A 35 7.64 4.87 -14.17
N LEU A 36 8.80 4.32 -14.55
CA LEU A 36 10.03 5.09 -14.77
C LEU A 36 9.86 6.14 -15.88
N GLN A 37 9.21 5.78 -16.98
CA GLN A 37 8.92 6.71 -18.08
C GLN A 37 8.04 7.88 -17.61
N ARG A 38 6.99 7.59 -16.82
CA ARG A 38 6.10 8.63 -16.26
C ARG A 38 6.74 9.43 -15.14
N TRP A 39 7.66 8.84 -14.41
CA TRP A 39 8.49 9.57 -13.47
C TRP A 39 9.36 10.60 -14.20
N ARG A 40 10.04 10.22 -15.28
CA ARG A 40 10.94 11.10 -16.06
C ARG A 40 10.20 12.19 -16.83
N ALA A 41 8.99 11.91 -17.30
CA ALA A 41 8.14 12.88 -18.00
C ALA A 41 6.80 13.05 -17.25
N PRO A 42 6.79 13.81 -16.13
CA PRO A 42 5.59 13.97 -15.32
C PRO A 42 4.45 14.63 -16.11
N ARG A 43 3.36 13.90 -16.23
CA ARG A 43 2.08 14.37 -16.74
C ARG A 43 0.98 13.70 -15.93
N LEU A 44 -0.12 14.40 -15.72
CA LEU A 44 -1.33 13.81 -15.14
C LEU A 44 -2.49 14.04 -16.10
N GLY A 45 -2.86 12.98 -16.81
CA GLY A 45 -3.93 12.94 -17.80
C GLY A 45 -5.30 12.57 -17.24
N LEU A 46 -5.36 12.22 -15.94
CA LEU A 46 -6.60 11.82 -15.27
C LEU A 46 -7.71 12.88 -15.49
N PRO A 47 -8.94 12.48 -15.91
CA PRO A 47 -10.07 13.39 -16.05
C PRO A 47 -10.36 14.17 -14.76
N LYS A 48 -10.77 15.44 -14.89
CA LYS A 48 -10.95 16.36 -13.73
C LYS A 48 -12.19 16.06 -12.90
N ASP A 49 -13.16 15.35 -13.46
CA ASP A 49 -14.37 14.89 -12.80
C ASP A 49 -14.16 13.57 -12.02
N THR A 50 -13.04 12.89 -12.22
CA THR A 50 -12.66 11.70 -11.44
C THR A 50 -12.34 12.07 -9.99
N LEU A 51 -13.00 11.40 -9.05
CA LEU A 51 -12.66 11.49 -7.62
C LEU A 51 -11.38 10.70 -7.33
N VAL A 52 -10.39 11.34 -6.71
CA VAL A 52 -9.19 10.64 -6.22
C VAL A 52 -9.36 10.28 -4.74
N VAL A 53 -9.32 8.99 -4.42
CA VAL A 53 -9.47 8.47 -3.06
C VAL A 53 -8.11 8.05 -2.52
N LEU A 54 -7.69 8.63 -1.40
CA LEU A 54 -6.46 8.25 -0.70
C LEU A 54 -6.81 7.40 0.53
N VAL A 55 -6.34 6.16 0.58
CA VAL A 55 -6.60 5.22 1.67
C VAL A 55 -5.27 4.82 2.32
N ALA A 56 -5.06 5.21 3.57
CA ALA A 56 -3.84 4.87 4.31
C ALA A 56 -4.02 3.59 5.14
N GLY A 57 -2.91 3.01 5.59
CA GLY A 57 -2.92 1.78 6.39
C GLY A 57 -3.14 1.96 7.88
N LEU A 58 -2.84 0.89 8.61
CA LEU A 58 -2.95 0.79 10.07
C LEU A 58 -2.22 1.95 10.78
N TYR A 59 -2.80 2.47 11.86
CA TYR A 59 -2.29 3.59 12.68
C TYR A 59 -2.22 4.96 12.01
N SER A 60 -2.57 5.07 10.72
CA SER A 60 -2.53 6.35 10.00
C SER A 60 -3.46 7.42 10.58
N GLU A 61 -4.52 7.05 11.30
CA GLU A 61 -5.41 7.99 12.01
C GLU A 61 -4.68 8.78 13.11
N PHE A 62 -3.55 8.26 13.60
CA PHE A 62 -2.70 8.92 14.60
C PHE A 62 -1.52 9.68 13.97
N ILE A 63 -1.35 9.58 12.64
CA ILE A 63 -0.24 10.19 11.92
C ILE A 63 -0.64 11.57 11.41
N LEU A 64 -0.11 12.61 12.07
CA LEU A 64 -0.26 13.98 11.58
C LEU A 64 0.32 14.09 10.16
N TYR A 65 -0.45 14.72 9.28
CA TYR A 65 -0.09 14.99 7.89
C TYR A 65 0.02 13.76 6.97
N CYS A 66 -0.50 12.59 7.38
CA CYS A 66 -0.66 11.44 6.49
C CYS A 66 -1.34 11.85 5.16
N ASN A 67 -0.70 11.50 4.03
CA ASN A 67 -1.15 11.82 2.68
C ASN A 67 -1.32 13.32 2.37
N ARG A 68 -0.83 14.23 3.22
CA ARG A 68 -1.05 15.67 3.06
C ARG A 68 -0.39 16.22 1.80
N ALA A 69 0.84 15.80 1.49
CA ALA A 69 1.57 16.27 0.32
C ALA A 69 0.84 15.92 -0.99
N CYS A 70 0.48 14.64 -1.16
CA CYS A 70 -0.31 14.16 -2.29
C CYS A 70 -1.65 14.89 -2.41
N ALA A 71 -2.43 14.92 -1.32
CA ALA A 71 -3.74 15.58 -1.33
C ALA A 71 -3.65 17.07 -1.68
N ARG A 72 -2.62 17.78 -1.20
CA ARG A 72 -2.41 19.20 -1.54
C ARG A 72 -2.05 19.38 -3.01
N SER A 73 -1.15 18.57 -3.55
CA SER A 73 -0.74 18.65 -4.96
C SER A 73 -1.92 18.40 -5.91
N LEU A 74 -2.69 17.34 -5.66
CA LEU A 74 -3.85 17.00 -6.48
C LEU A 74 -4.93 18.10 -6.42
N LYS A 75 -5.21 18.63 -5.22
CA LYS A 75 -6.16 19.75 -5.06
C LYS A 75 -5.69 21.01 -5.76
N SER A 76 -4.39 21.33 -5.73
CA SER A 76 -3.87 22.49 -6.46
C SER A 76 -3.98 22.34 -7.99
N GLU A 77 -4.13 21.11 -8.48
CA GLU A 77 -4.37 20.80 -9.90
C GLU A 77 -5.86 20.65 -10.24
N GLY A 78 -6.76 20.98 -9.29
CA GLY A 78 -8.20 20.99 -9.50
C GLY A 78 -8.91 19.65 -9.34
N TYR A 79 -8.24 18.61 -8.81
CA TYR A 79 -8.89 17.33 -8.55
C TYR A 79 -9.74 17.37 -7.27
N GLU A 80 -10.89 16.69 -7.30
CA GLU A 80 -11.60 16.31 -6.09
C GLU A 80 -10.82 15.20 -5.38
N VAL A 81 -10.51 15.38 -4.10
CA VAL A 81 -9.71 14.41 -3.33
C VAL A 81 -10.41 14.06 -2.02
N LEU A 82 -10.72 12.78 -1.86
CA LEU A 82 -11.19 12.19 -0.61
C LEU A 82 -10.04 11.50 0.11
N ARG A 83 -9.67 12.00 1.30
CA ARG A 83 -8.82 11.25 2.24
C ARG A 83 -9.71 10.38 3.08
N MET A 84 -9.67 9.07 2.84
CA MET A 84 -10.51 8.11 3.53
C MET A 84 -10.11 8.03 5.01
N GLN A 85 -11.12 8.03 5.88
CA GLN A 85 -10.90 7.79 7.30
C GLN A 85 -10.77 6.29 7.54
N VAL A 86 -9.69 5.89 8.18
CA VAL A 86 -9.46 4.50 8.59
C VAL A 86 -9.44 4.39 10.10
N ARG A 87 -9.92 3.26 10.62
CA ARG A 87 -9.89 2.94 12.04
C ARG A 87 -8.96 1.75 12.24
N SER A 88 -7.89 1.97 12.99
CA SER A 88 -6.89 0.95 13.29
C SER A 88 -7.47 -0.19 14.15
N SER A 89 -8.61 0.07 14.78
CA SER A 89 -9.38 -0.92 15.52
C SER A 89 -10.05 -1.97 14.65
N ARG A 90 -10.34 -1.65 13.38
CA ARG A 90 -11.16 -2.51 12.51
C ARG A 90 -10.29 -3.48 11.72
N GLY A 91 -10.73 -4.73 11.69
CA GLY A 91 -10.28 -5.69 10.67
C GLY A 91 -10.54 -5.20 9.25
N VAL A 92 -9.95 -5.88 8.27
CA VAL A 92 -9.99 -5.53 6.85
C VAL A 92 -11.42 -5.51 6.32
N ILE A 93 -12.22 -6.54 6.62
CA ILE A 93 -13.59 -6.65 6.12
C ILE A 93 -14.47 -5.52 6.66
N ALA A 94 -14.48 -5.30 7.97
CA ALA A 94 -15.26 -4.25 8.61
C ALA A 94 -14.80 -2.83 8.20
N GLN A 95 -13.50 -2.64 7.94
CA GLN A 95 -13.01 -1.37 7.40
C GLN A 95 -13.41 -1.19 5.93
N GLY A 96 -13.46 -2.27 5.14
CA GLY A 96 -13.98 -2.28 3.77
C GLY A 96 -15.46 -1.86 3.70
N GLU A 97 -16.31 -2.39 4.57
CA GLU A 97 -17.73 -1.98 4.68
C GLU A 97 -17.87 -0.47 4.97
N HIS A 98 -17.01 0.05 5.85
CA HIS A 98 -16.98 1.48 6.15
C HIS A 98 -16.56 2.30 4.94
N ILE A 99 -15.52 1.88 4.22
CA ILE A 99 -15.06 2.53 2.98
C ILE A 99 -16.19 2.52 1.95
N ALA A 100 -16.88 1.40 1.77
CA ALA A 100 -17.99 1.28 0.83
C ALA A 100 -19.13 2.25 1.17
N THR A 101 -19.50 2.33 2.46
CA THR A 101 -20.52 3.26 2.95
C THR A 101 -20.14 4.72 2.69
N VAL A 102 -18.90 5.10 3.03
CA VAL A 102 -18.43 6.47 2.85
C VAL A 102 -18.37 6.82 1.36
N LEU A 103 -17.80 5.95 0.51
CA LEU A 103 -17.73 6.19 -0.93
C LEU A 103 -19.12 6.27 -1.57
N GLY A 104 -20.02 5.35 -1.25
CA GLY A 104 -21.39 5.36 -1.75
C GLY A 104 -22.14 6.66 -1.41
N SER A 105 -21.88 7.23 -0.23
CA SER A 105 -22.46 8.53 0.17
C SER A 105 -21.80 9.76 -0.47
N ARG A 106 -20.57 9.61 -0.99
CA ARG A 106 -19.74 10.71 -1.51
C ARG A 106 -19.75 10.80 -3.03
N LEU A 107 -19.89 9.67 -3.72
CA LEU A 107 -19.93 9.62 -5.17
C LEU A 107 -21.21 10.27 -5.69
N LYS A 108 -21.04 11.20 -6.64
CA LYS A 108 -22.17 11.73 -7.40
C LYS A 108 -22.67 10.67 -8.39
N PRO A 109 -23.94 10.70 -8.82
CA PRO A 109 -24.44 9.79 -9.84
C PRO A 109 -23.55 9.81 -11.10
N GLY A 110 -23.10 8.63 -11.53
CA GLY A 110 -22.21 8.46 -12.69
C GLY A 110 -20.75 8.90 -12.47
N GLN A 111 -20.40 9.45 -11.31
CA GLN A 111 -19.03 9.88 -11.04
C GLN A 111 -18.11 8.67 -10.90
N ARG A 112 -16.95 8.78 -11.53
CA ARG A 112 -15.92 7.76 -11.52
C ARG A 112 -14.85 8.08 -10.48
N PHE A 113 -14.16 7.08 -9.99
CA PHE A 113 -13.10 7.28 -9.01
C PHE A 113 -11.89 6.37 -9.23
N VAL A 114 -10.76 6.82 -8.71
CA VAL A 114 -9.51 6.05 -8.64
C VAL A 114 -9.03 6.01 -7.21
N VAL A 115 -8.40 4.90 -6.82
CA VAL A 115 -7.93 4.72 -5.44
C VAL A 115 -6.41 4.59 -5.39
N LEU A 116 -5.81 5.35 -4.46
CA LEU A 116 -4.41 5.24 -4.07
C LEU A 116 -4.37 4.72 -2.65
N ALA A 117 -4.03 3.45 -2.50
CA ALA A 117 -4.07 2.74 -1.24
C ALA A 117 -2.65 2.37 -0.77
N HIS A 118 -2.41 2.46 0.54
CA HIS A 118 -1.12 2.14 1.14
C HIS A 118 -1.28 1.12 2.27
N SER A 119 -0.36 0.15 2.34
CA SER A 119 -0.29 -0.84 3.41
C SER A 119 -1.64 -1.54 3.63
N LYS A 120 -2.12 -1.69 4.87
CA LYS A 120 -3.44 -2.27 5.18
C LYS A 120 -4.60 -1.61 4.42
N GLY A 121 -4.48 -0.32 4.08
CA GLY A 121 -5.49 0.40 3.30
C GLY A 121 -5.71 -0.21 1.92
N SER A 122 -4.70 -0.90 1.38
CA SER A 122 -4.80 -1.71 0.16
C SER A 122 -5.82 -2.84 0.34
N LEU A 123 -5.68 -3.62 1.41
CA LEU A 123 -6.59 -4.72 1.71
C LEU A 123 -8.01 -4.20 2.05
N ASP A 124 -8.09 -3.12 2.82
CA ASP A 124 -9.37 -2.49 3.20
C ASP A 124 -10.14 -2.03 1.95
N THR A 125 -9.43 -1.47 0.97
CA THR A 125 -10.06 -1.03 -0.28
C THR A 125 -10.48 -2.19 -1.15
N LEU A 126 -9.64 -3.23 -1.27
CA LEU A 126 -10.03 -4.45 -1.98
C LEU A 126 -11.30 -5.05 -1.37
N ALA A 127 -11.40 -5.09 -0.04
CA ALA A 127 -12.59 -5.56 0.66
C ALA A 127 -13.83 -4.72 0.33
N ALA A 128 -13.71 -3.40 0.24
CA ALA A 128 -14.82 -2.54 -0.16
C ALA A 128 -15.32 -2.83 -1.59
N LEU A 129 -14.39 -3.00 -2.53
CA LEU A 129 -14.70 -3.22 -3.95
C LEU A 129 -15.27 -4.61 -4.22
N THR A 130 -14.72 -5.66 -3.58
CA THR A 130 -15.22 -7.03 -3.75
C THR A 130 -16.59 -7.26 -3.15
N GLN A 131 -16.96 -6.51 -2.11
CA GLN A 131 -18.28 -6.60 -1.47
C GLN A 131 -19.34 -5.72 -2.14
N THR A 132 -18.94 -4.77 -2.99
CA THR A 132 -19.86 -3.75 -3.54
C THR A 132 -19.70 -3.63 -5.07
N PRO A 133 -20.43 -4.43 -5.87
CA PRO A 133 -20.30 -4.44 -7.34
C PRO A 133 -20.44 -3.05 -7.98
N ALA A 134 -21.38 -2.24 -7.51
CA ALA A 134 -21.57 -0.87 -8.02
C ALA A 134 -20.34 0.03 -7.82
N LEU A 135 -19.58 -0.15 -6.73
CA LEU A 135 -18.33 0.59 -6.52
C LEU A 135 -17.21 0.04 -7.38
N LEU A 136 -17.14 -1.28 -7.58
CA LEU A 136 -16.19 -1.89 -8.51
C LEU A 136 -16.40 -1.33 -9.94
N ASP A 137 -17.65 -1.26 -10.40
CA ASP A 137 -18.00 -0.74 -11.73
C ASP A 137 -17.66 0.75 -11.90
N ALA A 138 -17.78 1.53 -10.82
CA ALA A 138 -17.45 2.96 -10.76
C ALA A 138 -15.95 3.26 -10.54
N CYS A 139 -15.15 2.25 -10.20
CA CYS A 139 -13.70 2.37 -10.03
C CYS A 139 -12.99 2.26 -11.39
N ASP A 140 -12.16 3.24 -11.74
CA ASP A 140 -11.31 3.21 -12.93
C ASP A 140 -9.94 2.58 -12.65
N GLY A 141 -9.54 2.50 -11.40
CA GLY A 141 -8.36 1.74 -11.05
C GLY A 141 -7.90 1.96 -9.63
N ILE A 142 -7.07 1.03 -9.18
CA ILE A 142 -6.48 1.05 -7.86
C ILE A 142 -4.97 0.82 -7.91
N ALA A 143 -4.22 1.68 -7.22
CA ALA A 143 -2.80 1.48 -6.95
C ALA A 143 -2.63 1.05 -5.50
N LEU A 144 -2.11 -0.17 -5.30
CA LEU A 144 -1.84 -0.76 -3.99
C LEU A 144 -0.35 -0.59 -3.67
N VAL A 145 0.03 0.28 -2.75
CA VAL A 145 1.44 0.50 -2.41
C VAL A 145 1.79 -0.27 -1.15
N GLN A 146 2.76 -1.18 -1.29
CA GLN A 146 3.22 -2.08 -0.21
C GLN A 146 2.04 -2.83 0.45
N PRO A 147 1.16 -3.50 -0.32
CA PRO A 147 0.03 -4.23 0.26
C PRO A 147 0.52 -5.41 1.11
N PRO A 148 0.02 -5.61 2.33
CA PRO A 148 0.48 -6.68 3.21
C PRO A 148 -0.18 -8.03 2.87
N VAL A 149 0.18 -8.59 1.71
CA VAL A 149 -0.33 -9.88 1.21
C VAL A 149 0.05 -11.02 2.14
N GLY A 150 1.31 -11.05 2.55
CA GLY A 150 1.82 -11.94 3.60
C GLY A 150 1.83 -11.29 4.98
N PRO A 151 2.10 -12.07 6.04
CA PRO A 151 2.11 -11.58 7.41
C PRO A 151 3.32 -10.69 7.69
N SER A 152 3.17 -9.75 8.63
CA SER A 152 4.30 -9.02 9.19
C SER A 152 4.89 -9.79 10.37
N PRO A 153 6.15 -10.26 10.30
CA PRO A 153 6.82 -10.90 11.43
C PRO A 153 6.95 -9.96 12.65
N ILE A 154 7.01 -8.65 12.38
CA ILE A 154 7.02 -7.63 13.43
C ILE A 154 5.73 -7.67 14.23
N ILE A 155 4.60 -7.77 13.53
CA ILE A 155 3.29 -7.80 14.18
C ILE A 155 3.09 -9.11 14.90
N ASP A 156 3.53 -10.23 14.33
CA ASP A 156 3.49 -11.53 15.00
C ASP A 156 4.24 -11.50 16.34
N ASP A 157 5.46 -10.95 16.36
CA ASP A 157 6.25 -10.87 17.59
C ASP A 157 5.68 -9.79 18.56
N VAL A 158 5.11 -8.69 18.06
CA VAL A 158 4.35 -7.74 18.89
C VAL A 158 3.10 -8.39 19.50
N LEU A 159 2.42 -9.31 18.80
CA LEU A 159 1.25 -10.01 19.31
C LEU A 159 1.59 -11.27 20.12
N GLY A 160 2.87 -11.68 20.14
CA GLY A 160 3.32 -12.89 20.82
C GLY A 160 2.99 -14.19 20.08
N TYR A 161 2.78 -14.12 18.76
CA TYR A 161 2.56 -15.29 17.89
C TYR A 161 3.85 -15.96 17.42
N SER A 162 4.99 -15.26 17.53
CA SER A 162 6.31 -15.84 17.23
C SER A 162 6.85 -16.64 18.42
N ALA A 163 7.58 -17.73 18.13
CA ALA A 163 8.33 -18.46 19.16
C ALA A 163 9.30 -17.50 19.90
N PRO A 164 9.50 -17.66 21.22
CA PRO A 164 10.33 -16.76 22.01
C PRO A 164 11.81 -16.98 21.72
N ASP A 165 12.31 -16.50 20.58
CA ASP A 165 13.74 -16.52 20.25
C ASP A 165 14.37 -15.12 20.30
N ALA A 166 15.01 -14.87 21.45
CA ALA A 166 16.23 -14.11 21.71
C ALA A 166 16.65 -12.99 20.74
N GLY A 167 15.86 -11.93 20.61
CA GLY A 167 16.37 -10.58 20.31
C GLY A 167 16.51 -9.76 21.59
N PRO A 168 17.39 -8.73 21.67
CA PRO A 168 17.39 -7.80 22.79
C PRO A 168 16.00 -7.16 22.87
N GLY A 169 15.21 -7.58 23.86
CA GLY A 169 13.85 -7.10 24.05
C GLY A 169 13.85 -5.58 24.09
N TYR A 170 13.17 -4.95 23.13
CA TYR A 170 13.13 -3.50 23.12
C TYR A 170 12.30 -3.07 24.31
N ARG A 171 12.84 -2.16 25.12
CA ARG A 171 12.22 -1.71 26.39
C ARG A 171 10.77 -1.19 26.24
N MET A 172 10.34 -0.87 25.02
CA MET A 172 8.97 -0.44 24.70
C MET A 172 8.02 -1.57 24.28
N ASP A 173 8.49 -2.81 24.11
CA ASP A 173 7.67 -3.91 23.58
C ASP A 173 6.58 -4.35 24.54
N ARG A 174 6.72 -4.16 25.86
CA ARG A 174 5.63 -4.42 26.82
C ARG A 174 4.53 -3.38 26.74
N LEU A 175 4.90 -2.11 26.57
CA LEU A 175 3.93 -1.01 26.43
C LEU A 175 3.23 -1.07 25.07
N ARG A 176 3.98 -1.39 24.00
CA ARG A 176 3.43 -1.63 22.66
C ARG A 176 2.54 -2.86 22.63
N ARG A 177 2.96 -3.98 23.25
CA ARG A 177 2.09 -5.14 23.50
C ARG A 177 0.80 -4.71 24.18
N ALA A 178 0.88 -4.06 25.33
CA ALA A 178 -0.30 -3.63 26.08
C ALA A 178 -1.24 -2.69 25.28
N MET A 179 -0.70 -1.82 24.42
CA MET A 179 -1.51 -0.96 23.53
C MET A 179 -2.14 -1.74 22.38
N VAL A 180 -1.39 -2.64 21.74
CA VAL A 180 -1.82 -3.41 20.57
C VAL A 180 -2.77 -4.56 20.95
N THR A 181 -2.55 -5.20 22.11
CA THR A 181 -3.41 -6.25 22.68
C THR A 181 -4.60 -5.67 23.43
N SER A 182 -4.72 -4.33 23.53
CA SER A 182 -5.98 -3.75 23.97
C SER A 182 -7.06 -4.17 22.97
N THR A 183 -8.23 -4.60 23.47
CA THR A 183 -9.37 -5.06 22.64
C THR A 183 -9.78 -4.06 21.55
N ARG A 184 -9.33 -2.81 21.66
CA ARG A 184 -9.57 -1.72 20.70
C ARG A 184 -8.66 -1.70 19.48
N LEU A 185 -7.51 -2.36 19.44
CA LEU A 185 -6.60 -2.35 18.27
C LEU A 185 -6.29 -3.75 17.72
N ALA A 186 -6.81 -4.79 18.39
CA ALA A 186 -6.47 -6.17 18.14
C ALA A 186 -6.85 -6.64 16.73
N GLU A 187 -8.06 -6.33 16.24
CA GLU A 187 -8.52 -6.87 14.95
C GLU A 187 -7.75 -6.30 13.75
N GLY A 188 -7.63 -4.97 13.68
CA GLY A 188 -6.89 -4.33 12.59
C GLY A 188 -5.42 -4.69 12.56
N THR A 189 -4.82 -4.93 13.73
CA THR A 189 -3.44 -5.40 13.84
C THR A 189 -3.32 -6.89 13.51
N ARG A 190 -4.28 -7.71 13.94
CA ARG A 190 -4.34 -9.14 13.64
C ARG A 190 -4.40 -9.41 12.14
N ASP A 191 -5.12 -8.59 11.36
CA ASP A 191 -5.30 -8.84 9.92
C ASP A 191 -4.05 -8.62 9.06
N ILE A 192 -2.98 -8.05 9.63
CA ILE A 192 -1.66 -8.00 9.00
C ILE A 192 -0.66 -8.98 9.63
N SER A 193 -1.11 -9.83 10.55
CA SER A 193 -0.35 -10.89 11.21
C SER A 193 -0.53 -12.25 10.50
N SER A 194 0.13 -13.29 11.00
CA SER A 194 -0.10 -14.69 10.62
C SER A 194 -1.46 -15.22 11.06
N HIS A 195 -2.13 -14.57 12.00
CA HIS A 195 -3.46 -14.95 12.53
C HIS A 195 -4.59 -14.12 11.91
N ARG A 196 -4.35 -13.51 10.74
CA ARG A 196 -5.32 -12.70 10.00
C ARG A 196 -6.64 -13.42 9.77
N ASP A 197 -7.71 -12.66 9.60
CA ASP A 197 -8.99 -13.21 9.18
C ASP A 197 -8.86 -14.06 7.90
N PRO A 198 -9.31 -15.33 7.87
CA PRO A 198 -9.25 -16.17 6.69
C PRO A 198 -10.01 -15.60 5.49
N HIS A 199 -11.02 -14.74 5.70
CA HIS A 199 -11.72 -14.06 4.61
C HIS A 199 -10.80 -13.13 3.81
N VAL A 200 -9.72 -12.60 4.42
CA VAL A 200 -8.73 -11.79 3.69
C VAL A 200 -7.99 -12.63 2.67
N ALA A 201 -7.56 -13.85 3.03
CA ALA A 201 -6.90 -14.75 2.10
C ALA A 201 -7.86 -15.20 0.98
N SER A 202 -9.10 -15.53 1.34
CA SER A 202 -10.15 -15.87 0.36
C SER A 202 -10.39 -14.73 -0.63
N MET A 203 -10.53 -13.49 -0.15
CA MET A 203 -10.69 -12.30 -0.98
C MET A 203 -9.50 -12.11 -1.94
N LEU A 204 -8.26 -12.21 -1.44
CA LEU A 204 -7.06 -12.03 -2.26
C LEU A 204 -6.94 -13.11 -3.35
N SER A 205 -7.43 -14.32 -3.09
CA SER A 205 -7.46 -15.41 -4.08
C SER A 205 -8.58 -15.29 -5.12
N ALA A 206 -9.57 -14.43 -4.87
CA ALA A 206 -10.79 -14.30 -5.67
C ALA A 206 -11.02 -12.84 -6.10
N LEU A 207 -9.95 -12.11 -6.40
CA LEU A 207 -10.06 -10.75 -6.93
C LEU A 207 -10.75 -10.77 -8.30
N PRO A 208 -11.71 -9.87 -8.58
CA PRO A 208 -12.42 -9.86 -9.85
C PRO A 208 -11.49 -9.60 -11.04
N ASP A 209 -11.65 -10.34 -12.14
CA ASP A 209 -10.88 -10.13 -13.38
C ASP A 209 -11.10 -8.74 -14.00
N THR A 210 -12.24 -8.10 -13.67
CA THR A 210 -12.57 -6.75 -14.09
C THR A 210 -11.86 -5.67 -13.28
N LEU A 211 -11.19 -6.03 -12.18
CA LEU A 211 -10.46 -5.08 -11.33
C LEU A 211 -9.20 -4.59 -12.04
N HIS A 212 -9.22 -3.34 -12.46
CA HIS A 212 -8.03 -2.68 -12.97
C HIS A 212 -7.12 -2.25 -11.81
N CYS A 213 -6.04 -3.00 -11.58
CA CYS A 213 -5.19 -2.85 -10.40
C CYS A 213 -3.70 -2.87 -10.78
N VAL A 214 -2.90 -2.11 -10.06
CA VAL A 214 -1.43 -2.26 -10.00
C VAL A 214 -0.98 -2.27 -8.55
N HIS A 215 0.02 -3.07 -8.20
CA HIS A 215 0.65 -3.00 -6.88
C HIS A 215 2.13 -2.62 -6.95
N VAL A 216 2.61 -1.93 -5.91
CA VAL A 216 4.00 -1.53 -5.76
C VAL A 216 4.64 -2.39 -4.69
N VAL A 217 5.71 -3.07 -5.07
CA VAL A 217 6.63 -3.77 -4.18
C VAL A 217 7.89 -2.94 -4.05
N SER A 218 8.41 -2.82 -2.84
CA SER A 218 9.66 -2.11 -2.60
C SER A 218 10.51 -2.74 -1.51
N TRP A 219 11.74 -2.25 -1.43
CA TRP A 219 12.69 -2.58 -0.37
C TRP A 219 13.41 -1.31 0.06
N SER A 220 14.01 -1.33 1.26
CA SER A 220 14.98 -0.32 1.66
C SER A 220 16.04 -0.94 2.56
N ALA A 221 17.31 -0.62 2.31
CA ALA A 221 18.43 -1.11 3.13
C ALA A 221 18.49 -0.42 4.51
N VAL A 222 17.96 0.80 4.60
CA VAL A 222 18.00 1.63 5.81
C VAL A 222 16.68 2.35 6.02
N ARG A 223 16.43 2.80 7.25
CA ARG A 223 15.31 3.70 7.55
C ARG A 223 15.43 5.00 6.74
N ARG A 224 14.37 5.38 6.02
CA ARG A 224 14.30 6.61 5.21
C ARG A 224 13.25 7.61 5.69
N SER A 225 12.25 7.14 6.43
CA SER A 225 11.16 7.93 7.01
C SER A 225 11.28 8.02 8.54
N ARG A 226 10.58 9.02 9.11
CA ARG A 226 10.52 9.24 10.56
C ARG A 226 9.54 8.31 11.29
N PHE A 227 8.86 7.41 10.58
CA PHE A 227 7.96 6.44 11.19
C PHE A 227 8.69 5.19 11.63
N ASP A 228 8.01 4.29 12.34
CA ASP A 228 8.62 3.03 12.77
C ASP A 228 8.96 2.19 11.55
N THR A 229 10.25 1.88 11.41
CA THR A 229 10.74 1.00 10.35
C THR A 229 11.66 0.01 11.05
N HIS A 230 11.17 -1.21 11.22
CA HIS A 230 11.76 -2.26 12.02
C HIS A 230 12.95 -2.94 11.32
N HIS A 231 13.75 -2.20 10.54
CA HIS A 231 14.86 -2.72 9.74
C HIS A 231 15.81 -3.60 10.57
N GLN A 232 16.23 -3.12 11.74
CA GLN A 232 17.13 -3.88 12.62
C GLN A 232 16.50 -5.21 13.08
N ARG A 233 15.20 -5.22 13.35
CA ARG A 233 14.48 -6.41 13.81
C ARG A 233 14.23 -7.39 12.67
N LEU A 234 13.81 -6.92 11.50
CA LEU A 234 13.67 -7.75 10.32
C LEU A 234 15.02 -8.37 9.90
N ASN A 235 16.10 -7.59 9.91
CA ASN A 235 17.44 -8.08 9.66
C ASN A 235 17.92 -9.11 10.70
N ALA A 236 17.45 -9.02 11.95
CA ALA A 236 17.75 -10.03 12.96
C ALA A 236 16.93 -11.32 12.75
N VAL A 237 15.66 -11.19 12.35
CA VAL A 237 14.74 -12.33 12.17
C VAL A 237 15.06 -13.12 10.90
N ARG A 238 15.28 -12.46 9.76
CA ARG A 238 15.75 -13.10 8.52
C ARG A 238 16.86 -12.26 7.89
N PRO A 239 18.12 -12.47 8.31
CA PRO A 239 19.27 -11.78 7.74
C PRO A 239 19.32 -11.89 6.21
N GLY A 240 19.69 -10.80 5.55
CA GLY A 240 19.88 -10.76 4.10
C GLY A 240 18.60 -10.93 3.28
N HIS A 241 17.41 -10.78 3.87
CA HIS A 241 16.14 -10.78 3.14
C HIS A 241 15.59 -9.36 2.97
N ALA A 242 15.25 -9.00 1.73
CA ALA A 242 14.80 -7.67 1.38
C ALA A 242 13.45 -7.37 2.03
N HIS A 243 13.32 -6.15 2.53
CA HIS A 243 12.13 -5.67 3.20
C HIS A 243 12.01 -4.16 3.05
N ASP A 244 10.80 -3.63 3.23
CA ASP A 244 10.53 -2.19 3.28
C ASP A 244 10.63 -1.59 4.70
N GLY A 245 11.02 -2.40 5.68
CA GLY A 245 11.07 -2.02 7.09
C GLY A 245 9.82 -2.43 7.88
N GLN A 246 8.82 -3.06 7.26
CA GLN A 246 7.68 -3.65 7.94
C GLN A 246 7.36 -5.07 7.44
N PHE A 247 7.47 -5.29 6.14
CA PHE A 247 7.20 -6.56 5.47
C PHE A 247 8.41 -6.97 4.63
N TYR A 248 8.64 -8.29 4.53
CA TYR A 248 9.58 -8.77 3.54
C TYR A 248 8.98 -8.62 2.15
N MET A 249 9.86 -8.43 1.16
CA MET A 249 9.48 -8.09 -0.20
C MET A 249 8.54 -9.13 -0.85
N GLN A 250 8.73 -10.43 -0.56
CA GLN A 250 7.82 -11.46 -1.08
C GLN A 250 6.39 -11.36 -0.50
N ASP A 251 6.25 -10.82 0.70
CA ASP A 251 4.97 -10.67 1.41
C ASP A 251 4.20 -9.42 0.94
N LEU A 252 4.73 -8.70 -0.06
CA LEU A 252 4.12 -7.53 -0.69
C LEU A 252 3.58 -7.81 -2.10
N SER A 253 3.85 -8.99 -2.66
CA SER A 253 3.52 -9.31 -4.06
C SER A 253 2.16 -9.98 -4.20
N LEU A 254 1.33 -9.51 -5.14
CA LEU A 254 0.08 -10.14 -5.56
C LEU A 254 0.29 -10.87 -6.89
N PRO A 255 0.33 -12.22 -6.91
CA PRO A 255 0.48 -12.98 -8.14
C PRO A 255 -0.65 -12.71 -9.12
N GLY A 256 -0.34 -12.64 -10.42
CA GLY A 256 -1.33 -12.46 -11.49
C GLY A 256 -1.79 -11.02 -11.70
N LEU A 257 -1.37 -10.07 -10.86
CA LEU A 257 -1.68 -8.65 -11.03
C LEU A 257 -0.46 -7.86 -11.52
N PRO A 258 -0.68 -6.73 -12.24
CA PRO A 258 0.37 -5.81 -12.60
C PRO A 258 1.16 -5.29 -11.38
N GLN A 259 2.48 -5.27 -11.48
CA GLN A 259 3.39 -4.91 -10.40
C GLN A 259 4.41 -3.86 -10.84
N ILE A 260 4.74 -2.95 -9.94
CA ILE A 260 5.84 -1.98 -10.07
C ILE A 260 6.84 -2.27 -8.96
N CYS A 261 8.13 -2.35 -9.31
CA CYS A 261 9.21 -2.70 -8.40
C CYS A 261 10.09 -1.47 -8.13
N LEU A 262 10.13 -0.96 -6.89
CA LEU A 262 10.85 0.29 -6.56
C LEU A 262 11.95 0.10 -5.50
N PRO A 263 13.16 0.65 -5.72
CA PRO A 263 14.27 0.56 -4.78
C PRO A 263 14.19 1.60 -3.67
N ASP A 264 14.89 1.32 -2.58
CA ASP A 264 15.21 2.27 -1.52
C ASP A 264 13.99 3.08 -1.01
N LEU A 265 12.83 2.43 -1.02
CA LEU A 265 11.54 2.98 -0.59
C LEU A 265 11.06 2.20 0.63
N ASP A 266 11.13 2.84 1.79
CA ASP A 266 10.64 2.26 3.04
C ASP A 266 9.12 2.34 3.18
N HIS A 267 8.59 1.63 4.17
CA HIS A 267 7.15 1.47 4.36
C HIS A 267 6.42 2.80 4.66
N GLY A 268 7.09 3.77 5.28
CA GLY A 268 6.46 5.02 5.71
C GLY A 268 6.53 6.14 4.65
N GLN A 269 7.52 6.11 3.78
CA GLN A 269 7.77 7.15 2.78
C GLN A 269 6.58 7.49 1.88
N PRO A 270 5.79 6.52 1.37
CA PRO A 270 4.63 6.84 0.51
C PRO A 270 3.66 7.84 1.14
N ILE A 271 3.43 7.75 2.45
CA ILE A 271 2.43 8.58 3.15
C ILE A 271 3.02 9.80 3.88
N LEU A 272 4.34 9.81 4.13
CA LEU A 272 5.02 10.82 4.96
C LEU A 272 6.13 11.60 4.23
N GLY A 273 6.71 11.04 3.18
CA GLY A 273 7.97 11.54 2.62
C GLY A 273 9.19 11.19 3.47
N GLY A 274 10.29 11.91 3.23
CA GLY A 274 11.55 11.75 3.97
C GLY A 274 12.71 11.31 3.07
N ALA A 275 13.94 11.63 3.50
CA ALA A 275 15.19 11.27 2.81
C ALA A 275 15.19 11.57 1.30
N GLY A 276 14.67 12.73 0.90
CA GLY A 276 14.64 13.15 -0.51
C GLY A 276 13.52 12.51 -1.36
N PHE A 277 12.62 11.72 -0.76
CA PHE A 277 11.44 11.18 -1.44
C PHE A 277 10.33 12.23 -1.56
N ASP A 278 9.78 12.35 -2.77
CA ASP A 278 8.63 13.20 -3.08
C ASP A 278 7.35 12.35 -3.17
N PRO A 279 6.54 12.28 -2.09
CA PRO A 279 5.30 11.50 -2.10
C PRO A 279 4.26 12.08 -3.08
N ALA A 280 4.25 13.39 -3.34
CA ALA A 280 3.27 13.97 -4.26
C ALA A 280 3.55 13.53 -5.70
N ARG A 281 4.82 13.61 -6.13
CA ARG A 281 5.24 13.11 -7.45
C ARG A 281 4.99 11.61 -7.57
N PHE A 282 5.37 10.83 -6.56
CA PHE A 282 5.15 9.38 -6.55
C PHE A 282 3.70 8.97 -6.81
N TRP A 283 2.77 9.52 -6.03
CA TRP A 283 1.36 9.19 -6.17
C TRP A 283 0.76 9.67 -7.50
N ARG A 284 1.21 10.83 -8.01
CA ARG A 284 0.79 11.33 -9.32
C ARG A 284 1.30 10.45 -10.46
N THR A 285 2.52 9.93 -10.35
CA THR A 285 3.06 8.97 -11.32
C THR A 285 2.21 7.70 -11.33
N LEU A 286 1.79 7.17 -10.18
CA LEU A 286 0.90 6.00 -10.12
C LEU A 286 -0.47 6.27 -10.77
N LEU A 287 -1.06 7.46 -10.54
CA LEU A 287 -2.29 7.85 -11.20
C LEU A 287 -2.15 7.90 -12.72
N GLU A 288 -1.02 8.40 -13.21
CA GLU A 288 -0.76 8.46 -14.64
C GLU A 288 -0.56 7.07 -15.25
N VAL A 289 0.13 6.17 -14.54
CA VAL A 289 0.25 4.76 -14.94
C VAL A 289 -1.14 4.14 -15.06
N LEU A 290 -1.97 4.24 -14.02
CA LEU A 290 -3.35 3.74 -14.05
C LEU A 290 -4.17 4.37 -15.19
N HIS A 291 -4.07 5.67 -15.40
CA HIS A 291 -4.86 6.33 -16.43
C HIS A 291 -4.53 5.80 -17.83
N GLN A 292 -3.25 5.51 -18.11
CA GLN A 292 -2.80 5.04 -19.41
C GLN A 292 -3.04 3.57 -19.66
N THR A 293 -3.06 2.77 -18.61
CA THR A 293 -3.32 1.32 -18.71
C THR A 293 -4.80 1.00 -18.60
N LEU A 294 -5.65 1.99 -18.35
CA LEU A 294 -7.08 1.83 -18.25
C LEU A 294 -7.60 1.09 -19.50
N PRO A 295 -8.23 -0.09 -19.34
CA PRO A 295 -8.78 -0.80 -20.48
C PRO A 295 -9.79 0.07 -21.21
N VAL A 296 -9.70 0.12 -22.54
CA VAL A 296 -10.72 0.79 -23.37
C VAL A 296 -12.04 0.09 -23.10
N ARG A 297 -12.95 0.77 -22.38
CA ARG A 297 -14.31 0.26 -22.16
C ARG A 297 -14.98 0.20 -23.53
N ARG A 298 -15.34 -1.00 -23.97
CA ARG A 298 -16.28 -1.14 -25.09
C ARG A 298 -17.62 -0.66 -24.56
N ASP A 299 -17.99 0.57 -24.87
CA ASP A 299 -19.31 1.08 -24.54
C ASP A 299 -20.35 0.07 -25.03
N HIS A 300 -21.06 -0.56 -24.10
CA HIS A 300 -22.30 -1.25 -24.40
C HIS A 300 -23.38 -0.18 -24.53
N THR A 301 -23.27 0.66 -25.56
CA THR A 301 -24.41 1.38 -26.10
C THR A 301 -25.30 0.37 -26.81
N ARG A 302 -26.30 -0.12 -26.10
CA ARG A 302 -27.61 -0.48 -26.67
C ARG A 302 -28.70 0.00 -25.74
#